data_AF-A0A4Q4DHA5-F1
#
_entry.id   AF-A0A4Q4DHA5-F1
#
_cell.length_a   1.000
_cell.length_b   1.000
_cell.length_c   1.000
_cell.angle_alpha   90.00
_cell.angle_beta   90.00
_cell.angle_gamma   90.00
#
_symmetry.space_group_name_H-M   'P 1'
#
loop_
_entity.id
_entity.type
_entity.pdbx_description
1 polymer ?
#
loop_
_entity_poly.entity_id
_entity_poly.type
_entity_poly.pdbx_seq_one_letter_code
_entity_poly.pdbx_strand_id
1 'polypeptide(L)'
;MEDLMPAPAHDTDTDTNANINAGTDTDAALWITLLARQFPDLLDELAPGRATPTPTPVTTPGRPAPDARLRAERRDALRNEQVHGLAVPGHSAAPLRLYVSDAIRDITDGVVELDEAVHHKLGLPRPRRAQVPERLLRIAGLLDRIAAEPVLARHVRDEARRMARRCARTLGDTEPMVRVNGRCPWCDSVSLRAFPSRQAVLCVNPACRCGEDACDCAADPAFRHSWEAAEWAALAEAAGGSAREMSDRVEERPRQDGHGRGREGGGEVR
;
A
#
# COMPACT_ATOMS: atom_id res chain seq x y z
N MET A 1 36.81 14.42 -56.31
CA MET A 1 35.54 15.15 -56.09
C MET A 1 34.52 14.08 -55.81
N GLU A 2 34.35 13.73 -54.55
CA GLU A 2 33.10 13.23 -53.95
C GLU A 2 33.37 12.96 -52.46
N ASP A 3 32.55 13.65 -51.67
CA ASP A 3 32.52 13.74 -50.22
C ASP A 3 32.26 12.39 -49.55
N LEU A 4 32.97 12.12 -48.45
CA LEU A 4 32.43 11.31 -47.36
C LEU A 4 32.45 12.16 -46.09
N MET A 5 31.34 12.87 -45.88
CA MET A 5 30.92 13.38 -44.58
C MET A 5 30.40 12.23 -43.72
N PRO A 6 30.84 12.05 -42.46
CA PRO A 6 30.19 11.12 -41.54
C PRO A 6 28.84 11.69 -41.06
N ALA A 7 27.81 10.85 -41.08
CA ALA A 7 26.46 11.14 -40.60
C ALA A 7 26.44 11.43 -39.07
N PRO A 8 25.51 12.27 -38.59
CA PRO A 8 25.40 12.58 -37.17
C PRO A 8 24.82 11.41 -36.38
N ALA A 9 25.43 11.10 -35.24
CA ALA A 9 24.86 10.20 -34.24
C ALA A 9 23.58 10.82 -33.66
N HIS A 10 22.46 10.13 -33.77
CA HIS A 10 21.17 10.55 -33.24
C HIS A 10 21.05 10.26 -31.73
N ASP A 11 20.56 11.26 -30.99
CA ASP A 11 20.21 11.29 -29.56
C ASP A 11 19.17 10.22 -29.13
N THR A 12 19.59 8.97 -28.92
CA THR A 12 18.69 7.93 -28.37
C THR A 12 18.60 7.92 -26.84
N ASP A 13 19.56 8.56 -26.16
CA ASP A 13 19.63 8.58 -24.69
C ASP A 13 18.67 9.60 -24.05
N THR A 14 18.32 10.68 -24.75
CA THR A 14 17.42 11.71 -24.22
C THR A 14 15.96 11.26 -24.25
N ASP A 15 15.52 10.60 -25.32
CA ASP A 15 14.14 10.14 -25.47
C ASP A 15 13.80 8.98 -24.52
N THR A 16 14.75 8.08 -24.28
CA THR A 16 14.57 6.95 -23.34
C THR A 16 14.48 7.43 -21.89
N ASN A 17 15.34 8.38 -21.49
CA ASN A 17 15.31 8.96 -20.15
C ASN A 17 14.05 9.81 -19.92
N ALA A 18 13.59 10.57 -20.91
CA ALA A 18 12.36 11.35 -20.82
C ALA A 18 11.13 10.45 -20.58
N ASN A 19 11.06 9.29 -21.25
CA ASN A 19 9.94 8.36 -21.14
C ASN A 19 9.95 7.59 -19.81
N ILE A 20 11.13 7.23 -19.29
CA ILE A 20 11.28 6.64 -17.94
C ILE A 20 10.88 7.65 -16.87
N ASN A 21 11.31 8.91 -16.98
CA ASN A 21 10.98 9.95 -16.02
C ASN A 21 9.48 10.26 -16.00
N ALA A 22 8.85 10.38 -17.17
CA ALA A 22 7.40 10.58 -17.28
C ALA A 22 6.58 9.44 -16.66
N GLY A 23 7.06 8.19 -16.79
CA GLY A 23 6.49 7.03 -16.10
C GLY A 23 6.64 7.12 -14.58
N THR A 24 7.81 7.51 -14.09
CA THR A 24 8.05 7.66 -12.64
C THR A 24 7.24 8.79 -11.99
N ASP A 25 6.98 9.89 -12.71
CA ASP A 25 6.18 11.01 -12.20
C ASP A 25 4.70 10.63 -12.08
N THR A 26 4.18 9.96 -13.11
CA THR A 26 2.81 9.45 -13.13
C THR A 26 2.59 8.42 -12.00
N ASP A 27 3.58 7.56 -11.77
CA ASP A 27 3.58 6.60 -10.65
C ASP A 27 3.65 7.30 -9.30
N ALA A 28 4.55 8.28 -9.11
CA ALA A 28 4.67 9.01 -7.85
C ALA A 28 3.38 9.77 -7.51
N ALA A 29 2.76 10.42 -8.49
CA ALA A 29 1.48 11.10 -8.34
C ALA A 29 0.38 10.13 -7.87
N LEU A 30 0.32 8.94 -8.46
CA LEU A 30 -0.64 7.90 -8.10
C LEU A 30 -0.45 7.46 -6.65
N TRP A 31 0.78 7.19 -6.22
CA TRP A 31 1.07 6.76 -4.86
C TRP A 31 0.79 7.82 -3.82
N ILE A 32 1.14 9.07 -4.10
CA ILE A 32 0.84 10.21 -3.22
C ILE A 32 -0.68 10.38 -3.08
N THR A 33 -1.42 10.29 -4.18
CA THR A 33 -2.89 10.40 -4.18
C THR A 33 -3.54 9.27 -3.39
N LEU A 34 -3.07 8.03 -3.59
CA LEU A 34 -3.57 6.87 -2.85
C LEU A 34 -3.31 7.02 -1.34
N LEU A 35 -2.09 7.41 -0.96
CA LEU A 35 -1.74 7.64 0.44
C LEU A 35 -2.57 8.76 1.07
N ALA A 36 -2.74 9.89 0.37
CA ALA A 36 -3.54 11.01 0.84
C ALA A 36 -5.01 10.63 1.06
N ARG A 37 -5.55 9.71 0.25
CA ARG A 37 -6.91 9.19 0.39
C ARG A 37 -7.05 8.16 1.53
N GLN A 38 -6.08 7.27 1.72
CA GLN A 38 -6.14 6.20 2.72
C GLN A 38 -5.81 6.67 4.14
N PHE A 39 -4.99 7.72 4.28
CA PHE A 39 -4.54 8.17 5.60
C PHE A 39 -5.68 8.64 6.53
N PRO A 40 -6.71 9.37 6.04
CA PRO A 40 -7.89 9.66 6.86
C PRO A 40 -8.64 8.41 7.34
N ASP A 41 -8.80 7.39 6.49
CA ASP A 41 -9.43 6.13 6.87
C ASP A 41 -8.64 5.45 8.01
N LEU A 42 -7.31 5.57 7.99
CA LEU A 42 -6.44 5.04 9.05
C LEU A 42 -6.64 5.77 10.38
N LEU A 43 -6.87 7.08 10.36
CA LEU A 43 -7.22 7.87 11.54
C LEU A 43 -8.60 7.48 12.10
N ASP A 44 -9.57 7.20 11.21
CA ASP A 44 -10.91 6.76 11.60
C ASP A 44 -10.90 5.39 12.30
N GLU A 45 -9.96 4.50 11.97
CA GLU A 45 -9.79 3.21 12.67
C GLU A 45 -9.30 3.35 14.12
N LEU A 46 -8.74 4.51 14.50
CA LEU A 46 -8.45 4.85 15.90
C LEU A 46 -9.64 5.48 16.63
N ALA A 47 -10.70 5.90 15.91
CA ALA A 47 -11.85 6.53 16.54
C ALA A 47 -12.61 5.50 17.41
N PRO A 48 -12.86 5.78 18.70
CA PRO A 48 -13.56 4.85 19.57
C PRO A 48 -14.99 4.62 19.04
N GLY A 49 -15.27 3.40 18.55
CA GLY A 49 -16.62 2.98 18.14
C GLY A 49 -16.72 2.14 16.86
N ARG A 50 -15.67 2.06 16.03
CA ARG A 50 -15.70 1.21 14.83
C ARG A 50 -15.28 -0.23 15.16
N ALA A 51 -16.26 -1.09 15.40
CA ALA A 51 -16.04 -2.53 15.37
C ALA A 51 -16.11 -3.01 13.90
N THR A 52 -14.97 -3.33 13.30
CA THR A 52 -14.92 -4.13 12.07
C THR A 52 -15.53 -5.52 12.37
N PRO A 53 -16.18 -6.22 11.41
CA PRO A 53 -16.71 -7.55 11.64
C PRO A 53 -15.58 -8.46 12.12
N THR A 54 -15.66 -8.89 13.38
CA THR A 54 -14.71 -9.86 13.93
C THR A 54 -14.89 -11.16 13.14
N PRO A 55 -13.82 -11.83 12.69
CA PRO A 55 -13.94 -13.19 12.16
C PRO A 55 -14.66 -14.04 13.20
N THR A 56 -15.72 -14.73 12.77
CA THR A 56 -16.61 -15.51 13.62
C THR A 56 -15.78 -16.37 14.58
N PRO A 57 -15.93 -16.19 15.92
CA PRO A 57 -15.17 -17.00 16.86
C PRO A 57 -15.62 -18.45 16.72
N VAL A 58 -14.68 -19.31 16.37
CA VAL A 58 -14.84 -20.76 16.42
C VAL A 58 -15.33 -21.12 17.82
N THR A 59 -16.56 -21.61 17.92
CA THR A 59 -17.22 -21.85 19.20
C THR A 59 -16.61 -23.09 19.84
N THR A 60 -15.74 -22.89 20.84
CA THR A 60 -15.27 -23.98 21.70
C THR A 60 -16.39 -24.35 22.68
N PRO A 61 -16.85 -25.62 22.77
CA PRO A 61 -17.87 -26.01 23.73
C PRO A 61 -17.30 -26.00 25.15
N GLY A 62 -17.97 -25.33 26.09
CA GLY A 62 -17.62 -25.33 27.53
C GLY A 62 -17.49 -23.97 28.22
N ARG A 63 -17.73 -22.85 27.51
CA ARG A 63 -17.69 -21.51 28.13
C ARG A 63 -19.00 -21.22 28.89
N PRO A 64 -18.97 -20.75 30.15
CA PRO A 64 -20.17 -20.35 30.87
C PRO A 64 -20.88 -19.21 30.12
N ALA A 65 -22.22 -19.20 30.20
CA ALA A 65 -23.07 -18.27 29.47
C ALA A 65 -22.56 -16.81 29.60
N PRO A 66 -22.45 -16.05 28.48
CA PRO A 66 -21.88 -14.70 28.44
C PRO A 66 -22.38 -13.77 29.56
N ASP A 67 -23.64 -13.92 29.96
CA ASP A 67 -24.31 -13.10 30.96
C ASP A 67 -23.80 -13.30 32.39
N ALA A 68 -23.33 -14.49 32.75
CA ALA A 68 -22.84 -14.77 34.11
C ALA A 68 -21.48 -14.10 34.36
N ARG A 69 -20.64 -14.09 33.32
CA ARG A 69 -19.33 -13.43 33.33
C ARG A 69 -19.48 -11.91 33.36
N LEU A 70 -20.36 -11.35 32.52
CA LEU A 70 -20.64 -9.92 32.50
C LEU A 70 -21.16 -9.39 33.85
N ARG A 71 -21.98 -10.19 34.56
CA ARG A 71 -22.46 -9.85 35.91
C ARG A 71 -21.37 -9.93 36.98
N ALA A 72 -20.42 -10.86 36.87
CA ALA A 72 -19.28 -10.93 37.78
C ALA A 72 -18.37 -9.71 37.59
N GLU A 73 -18.05 -9.37 36.34
CA GLU A 73 -17.17 -8.26 35.98
C GLU A 73 -17.75 -6.89 36.41
N ARG A 74 -19.07 -6.69 36.29
CA ARG A 74 -19.74 -5.48 36.81
C ARG A 74 -19.57 -5.30 38.32
N ARG A 75 -19.59 -6.40 39.10
CA ARG A 75 -19.39 -6.33 40.55
C ARG A 75 -17.96 -5.97 40.91
N ASP A 76 -16.99 -6.47 40.14
CA ASP A 76 -15.58 -6.17 40.35
C ASP A 76 -15.26 -4.70 40.00
N ALA A 77 -15.84 -4.17 38.92
CA ALA A 77 -15.70 -2.75 38.56
C ALA A 77 -16.27 -1.81 39.62
N LEU A 78 -17.47 -2.11 40.15
CA LEU A 78 -18.09 -1.33 41.24
C LEU A 78 -17.26 -1.38 42.52
N ARG A 79 -16.64 -2.53 42.83
CA ARG A 79 -15.75 -2.66 43.99
C ARG A 79 -14.50 -1.80 43.82
N ASN A 80 -13.89 -1.77 42.63
CA ASN A 80 -12.72 -0.94 42.36
C ASN A 80 -13.04 0.56 42.45
N GLU A 81 -14.20 0.99 41.98
CA GLU A 81 -14.66 2.37 42.11
C GLU A 81 -14.88 2.76 43.59
N GLN A 82 -15.53 1.88 44.37
CA GLN A 82 -15.81 2.12 45.79
C GLN A 82 -14.55 2.15 46.66
N VAL A 83 -13.57 1.28 46.38
CA VAL A 83 -12.36 1.14 47.21
C VAL A 83 -11.27 2.11 46.80
N HIS A 84 -11.12 2.39 45.50
CA HIS A 84 -9.98 3.12 44.97
C HIS A 84 -10.35 4.45 44.28
N GLY A 85 -11.65 4.77 44.15
CA GLY A 85 -12.11 5.96 43.43
C GLY A 85 -11.83 5.90 41.92
N LEU A 86 -11.46 4.74 41.40
CA LEU A 86 -11.12 4.52 40.00
C LEU A 86 -12.33 3.95 39.27
N ALA A 87 -13.05 4.80 38.54
CA ALA A 87 -14.06 4.36 37.59
C ALA A 87 -13.36 3.67 36.41
N VAL A 88 -13.29 2.34 36.45
CA VAL A 88 -12.76 1.56 35.33
C VAL A 88 -13.79 1.62 34.19
N PRO A 89 -13.44 2.14 33.00
CA PRO A 89 -14.33 2.05 31.86
C PRO A 89 -14.69 0.58 31.62
N GLY A 90 -15.98 0.24 31.68
CA GLY A 90 -16.45 -1.09 31.30
C GLY A 90 -15.95 -1.45 29.91
N HIS A 91 -15.83 -2.76 29.61
CA HIS A 91 -15.19 -3.37 28.43
C HIS A 91 -15.76 -3.01 27.04
N SER A 92 -16.29 -1.80 26.84
CA SER A 92 -16.64 -1.24 25.53
C SER A 92 -15.51 -0.41 24.91
N ALA A 93 -14.38 -0.21 25.60
CA ALA A 93 -13.16 0.21 24.92
C ALA A 93 -12.62 -1.00 24.16
N ALA A 94 -12.95 -1.09 22.87
CA ALA A 94 -12.26 -2.01 21.96
C ALA A 94 -10.75 -1.89 22.19
N PRO A 95 -9.98 -2.99 22.17
CA PRO A 95 -8.54 -2.94 22.40
C PRO A 95 -7.92 -1.83 21.54
N LEU A 96 -7.21 -0.87 22.17
CA LEU A 96 -6.45 0.13 21.42
C LEU A 96 -5.60 -0.61 20.40
N ARG A 97 -5.84 -0.36 19.11
CA ARG A 97 -5.15 -1.06 18.02
C ARG A 97 -3.75 -0.47 17.90
N LEU A 98 -2.86 -0.87 18.81
CA LEU A 98 -1.50 -0.33 18.91
C LEU A 98 -0.76 -0.38 17.57
N TYR A 99 -0.95 -1.44 16.79
CA TYR A 99 -0.37 -1.57 15.45
C TYR A 99 -0.87 -0.50 14.45
N VAL A 100 -2.12 -0.02 14.60
CA VAL A 100 -2.67 1.11 13.81
C VAL A 100 -2.01 2.41 14.24
N SER A 101 -1.86 2.62 15.56
CA SER A 101 -1.17 3.79 16.09
C SER A 101 0.30 3.85 15.66
N ASP A 102 0.99 2.70 15.62
CA ASP A 102 2.38 2.62 15.16
C ASP A 102 2.47 2.90 13.65
N ALA A 103 1.56 2.35 12.85
CA ALA A 103 1.51 2.65 11.42
C ALA A 103 1.28 4.16 11.16
N ILE A 104 0.41 4.81 11.94
CA ILE A 104 0.19 6.26 11.83
C ILE A 104 1.45 7.05 12.17
N ARG A 105 2.17 6.66 13.23
CA ARG A 105 3.43 7.31 13.61
C ARG A 105 4.46 7.19 12.49
N ASP A 106 4.71 5.97 12.03
CA ASP A 106 5.68 5.68 10.96
C ASP A 106 5.38 6.45 9.67
N ILE A 107 4.10 6.55 9.29
CA ILE A 107 3.69 7.25 8.06
C ILE A 107 3.79 8.76 8.25
N THR A 108 3.43 9.27 9.44
CA THR A 108 3.55 10.69 9.74
C THR A 108 5.02 11.12 9.68
N ASP A 109 5.90 10.38 10.34
CA ASP A 109 7.34 10.64 10.34
C ASP A 109 7.92 10.52 8.93
N GLY A 110 7.57 9.46 8.19
CA GLY A 110 8.01 9.27 6.81
C GLY A 110 7.58 10.38 5.85
N VAL A 111 6.35 10.90 5.97
CA VAL A 111 5.89 12.04 5.14
C VAL A 111 6.59 13.34 5.53
N VAL A 112 6.84 13.56 6.83
CA VAL A 112 7.60 14.73 7.29
C VAL A 112 9.03 14.69 6.74
N GLU A 113 9.71 13.55 6.87
CA GLU A 113 11.07 13.34 6.35
C GLU A 113 11.12 13.52 4.83
N LEU A 114 10.16 12.94 4.10
CA LEU A 114 10.09 13.05 2.65
C LEU A 114 9.87 14.50 2.17
N ASP A 115 8.96 15.24 2.82
CA ASP A 115 8.71 16.65 2.52
C ASP A 115 9.97 17.49 2.76
N GLU A 116 10.69 17.25 3.85
CA GLU A 116 11.95 17.93 4.14
C GLU A 116 13.06 17.57 3.14
N ALA A 117 13.18 16.29 2.75
CA ALA A 117 14.15 15.82 1.78
C ALA A 117 13.91 16.44 0.39
N VAL A 118 12.65 16.51 -0.07
CA VAL A 118 12.26 17.15 -1.33
C VAL A 118 12.63 18.64 -1.32
N HIS A 119 12.29 19.37 -0.25
CA HIS A 119 12.62 20.79 -0.17
C HIS A 119 14.13 21.03 -0.14
N HIS A 120 14.87 20.22 0.62
CA HIS A 120 16.32 20.29 0.67
C HIS A 120 16.94 20.06 -0.72
N LYS A 121 16.53 18.99 -1.41
CA LYS A 121 17.08 18.62 -2.72
C LYS A 121 16.74 19.63 -3.82
N LEU A 122 15.55 20.24 -3.77
CA LEU A 122 15.10 21.27 -4.71
C LEU A 122 15.58 22.70 -4.35
N GLY A 123 16.40 22.87 -3.31
CA GLY A 123 16.90 24.17 -2.87
C GLY A 123 15.83 25.12 -2.34
N LEU A 124 14.70 24.58 -1.86
CA LEU A 124 13.58 25.35 -1.33
C LEU A 124 13.76 25.63 0.17
N PRO A 125 13.12 26.69 0.71
CA PRO A 125 13.05 26.91 2.15
C PRO A 125 12.44 25.70 2.87
N ARG A 126 12.84 25.46 4.13
CA ARG A 126 12.28 24.38 4.94
C ARG A 126 10.73 24.46 4.96
N PRO A 127 10.01 23.36 4.71
CA PRO A 127 8.55 23.38 4.66
C PRO A 127 7.99 23.74 6.04
N ARG A 128 6.86 24.47 6.03
CA ARG A 128 6.12 24.77 7.26
C ARG A 128 5.50 23.49 7.83
N ARG A 129 5.29 23.46 9.15
CA ARG A 129 4.52 22.40 9.81
C ARG A 129 3.12 22.34 9.22
N ALA A 130 2.70 21.14 8.85
CA ALA A 130 1.44 20.84 8.18
C ALA A 130 1.03 19.39 8.47
N GLN A 131 -0.24 19.08 8.31
CA GLN A 131 -0.74 17.71 8.44
C GLN A 131 -0.30 16.83 7.25
N VAL A 132 -0.32 15.51 7.41
CA VAL A 132 0.10 14.56 6.37
C VAL A 132 -0.55 14.83 5.01
N PRO A 133 -1.89 15.01 4.88
CA PRO A 133 -2.50 15.29 3.57
C PRO A 133 -2.00 16.59 2.93
N GLU A 134 -1.80 17.64 3.72
CA GLU A 134 -1.31 18.94 3.22
C GLU A 134 0.14 18.85 2.72
N ARG A 135 0.99 18.07 3.40
CA ARG A 135 2.36 17.79 2.96
C ARG A 135 2.39 16.98 1.68
N LEU A 136 1.55 15.95 1.58
CA LEU A 136 1.42 15.14 0.36
C LEU A 136 0.96 15.97 -0.84
N LEU A 137 -0.01 16.87 -0.66
CA LEU A 137 -0.43 17.80 -1.71
C LEU A 137 0.69 18.78 -2.11
N ARG A 138 1.50 19.21 -1.14
CA ARG A 138 2.67 20.05 -1.42
C ARG A 138 3.71 19.31 -2.26
N ILE A 139 4.02 18.06 -1.92
CA ILE A 139 4.94 17.21 -2.70
C ILE A 139 4.35 16.97 -4.10
N ALA A 140 3.05 16.68 -4.21
CA ALA A 140 2.38 16.52 -5.50
C ALA A 140 2.51 17.76 -6.39
N GLY A 141 2.39 18.97 -5.80
CA GLY A 141 2.60 20.23 -6.52
C GLY A 141 4.04 20.51 -6.94
N LEU A 142 5.01 19.67 -6.53
CA LEU A 142 6.42 19.79 -6.90
C LEU A 142 6.85 18.71 -7.91
N LEU A 143 5.94 17.85 -8.37
CA LEU A 143 6.29 16.69 -9.20
C LEU A 143 7.04 17.07 -10.49
N ASP A 144 6.65 18.13 -11.20
CA ASP A 144 7.38 18.58 -12.39
C ASP A 144 8.84 18.96 -12.12
N ARG A 145 9.15 19.44 -10.91
CA ARG A 145 10.52 19.77 -10.50
C ARG A 145 11.26 18.56 -9.97
N ILE A 146 10.54 17.62 -9.35
CA ILE A 146 11.07 16.34 -8.89
C ILE A 146 11.46 15.48 -10.11
N ALA A 147 10.66 15.50 -11.18
CA ALA A 147 10.90 14.85 -12.47
C ALA A 147 12.25 15.20 -13.09
N ALA A 148 12.67 16.46 -12.93
CA ALA A 148 13.95 16.96 -13.42
C ALA A 148 15.16 16.39 -12.66
N GLU A 149 14.93 15.69 -11.53
CA GLU A 149 15.94 15.10 -10.66
C GLU A 149 15.69 13.58 -10.50
N PRO A 150 16.20 12.72 -11.40
CA PRO A 150 15.80 11.31 -11.49
C PRO A 150 15.97 10.49 -10.20
N VAL A 151 17.05 10.78 -9.44
CA VAL A 151 17.31 10.13 -8.14
C VAL A 151 16.25 10.53 -7.11
N LEU A 152 15.84 11.80 -7.11
CA LEU A 152 14.78 12.29 -6.22
C LEU A 152 13.42 11.72 -6.63
N ALA A 153 13.11 11.69 -7.93
CA ALA A 153 11.87 11.10 -8.45
C ALA A 153 11.71 9.65 -8.01
N ARG A 154 12.76 8.83 -8.16
CA ARG A 154 12.78 7.45 -7.68
C ARG A 154 12.57 7.37 -6.16
N HIS A 155 13.28 8.18 -5.39
CA HIS A 155 13.14 8.18 -3.93
C HIS A 155 11.72 8.54 -3.48
N VAL A 156 11.13 9.59 -4.06
CA VAL A 156 9.76 10.03 -3.75
C VAL A 156 8.74 8.94 -4.08
N ARG A 157 8.87 8.32 -5.27
CA ARG A 157 8.05 7.19 -5.68
C ARG A 157 8.14 6.04 -4.67
N ASP A 158 9.35 5.61 -4.34
CA ASP A 158 9.60 4.45 -3.49
C ASP A 158 9.07 4.68 -2.06
N GLU A 159 9.27 5.89 -1.51
CA GLU A 159 8.78 6.26 -0.19
C GLU A 159 7.25 6.40 -0.12
N ALA A 160 6.64 7.08 -1.09
CA ALA A 160 5.18 7.19 -1.18
C ALA A 160 4.53 5.80 -1.32
N ARG A 161 5.11 4.94 -2.17
CA ARG A 161 4.69 3.54 -2.35
C ARG A 161 4.83 2.73 -1.07
N ARG A 162 5.95 2.84 -0.36
CA ARG A 162 6.18 2.16 0.93
C ARG A 162 5.10 2.51 1.95
N MET A 163 4.79 3.79 2.10
CA MET A 163 3.81 4.31 3.06
C MET A 163 2.37 3.94 2.66
N ALA A 164 1.98 4.11 1.40
CA ALA A 164 0.65 3.73 0.90
C ALA A 164 0.36 2.24 1.14
N ARG A 165 1.34 1.36 0.89
CA ARG A 165 1.19 -0.07 1.17
C ARG A 165 1.06 -0.39 2.65
N ARG A 166 1.74 0.37 3.52
CA ARG A 166 1.58 0.23 4.97
C ARG A 166 0.17 0.63 5.38
N CYS A 167 -0.37 1.75 4.87
CA CYS A 167 -1.78 2.12 5.05
C CYS A 167 -2.73 0.97 4.66
N ALA A 168 -2.63 0.48 3.43
CA ALA A 168 -3.50 -0.59 2.92
C ALA A 168 -3.46 -1.86 3.79
N ARG A 169 -2.26 -2.33 4.16
CA ARG A 169 -2.12 -3.51 5.04
C ARG A 169 -2.75 -3.29 6.40
N THR A 170 -2.57 -2.10 7.00
CA THR A 170 -3.10 -1.78 8.32
C THR A 170 -4.63 -1.65 8.31
N LEU A 171 -5.20 -1.14 7.21
CA LEU A 171 -6.65 -1.07 6.97
C LEU A 171 -7.28 -2.44 6.69
N GLY A 172 -6.47 -3.50 6.53
CA GLY A 172 -6.96 -4.83 6.20
C GLY A 172 -7.35 -5.01 4.72
N ASP A 173 -6.96 -4.08 3.85
CA ASP A 173 -7.12 -4.25 2.40
C ASP A 173 -6.22 -5.40 1.95
N THR A 174 -6.84 -6.55 1.65
CA THR A 174 -6.19 -7.62 0.90
C THR A 174 -6.22 -7.24 -0.57
N GLU A 175 -5.09 -6.73 -1.05
CA GLU A 175 -4.89 -6.43 -2.47
C GLU A 175 -5.33 -7.61 -3.36
N PRO A 176 -6.16 -7.37 -4.39
CA PRO A 176 -6.55 -8.43 -5.31
C PRO A 176 -5.31 -8.95 -6.06
N MET A 177 -5.09 -10.26 -5.99
CA MET A 177 -3.98 -10.93 -6.69
C MET A 177 -4.52 -11.58 -7.96
N VAL A 178 -4.08 -11.09 -9.11
CA VAL A 178 -4.55 -11.61 -10.41
C VAL A 178 -3.53 -12.61 -10.94
N ARG A 179 -3.98 -13.76 -11.43
CA ARG A 179 -3.09 -14.73 -12.07
C ARG A 179 -2.57 -14.19 -13.39
N VAL A 180 -1.26 -14.30 -13.59
CA VAL A 180 -0.62 -14.11 -14.89
C VAL A 180 -0.16 -15.46 -15.42
N ASN A 181 -0.13 -15.60 -16.74
CA ASN A 181 0.39 -16.79 -17.39
C ASN A 181 1.93 -16.89 -17.26
N GLY A 182 2.43 -18.12 -17.39
CA GLY A 182 3.85 -18.45 -17.27
C GLY A 182 4.21 -19.14 -15.95
N ARG A 183 5.47 -19.60 -15.88
CA ARG A 183 6.07 -20.26 -14.72
C ARG A 183 7.13 -19.36 -14.10
N CYS A 184 7.26 -19.42 -12.78
CA CYS A 184 8.32 -18.68 -12.10
C CYS A 184 9.70 -19.18 -12.57
N PRO A 185 10.60 -18.32 -13.07
CA PRO A 185 11.93 -18.71 -13.53
C PRO A 185 12.81 -19.40 -12.47
N TRP A 186 12.54 -19.18 -11.17
CA TRP A 186 13.37 -19.75 -10.09
C TRP A 186 12.85 -21.05 -9.49
N CYS A 187 11.53 -21.25 -9.43
CA CYS A 187 10.94 -22.45 -8.81
C CYS A 187 10.03 -23.24 -9.75
N ASP A 188 9.97 -22.86 -11.02
CA ASP A 188 9.20 -23.47 -12.11
C ASP A 188 7.67 -23.64 -11.81
N SER A 189 7.19 -22.96 -10.77
CA SER A 189 5.81 -23.07 -10.29
C SER A 189 4.88 -22.10 -11.01
N VAL A 190 3.61 -22.48 -11.20
CA VAL A 190 2.56 -21.61 -11.79
C VAL A 190 1.93 -20.69 -10.73
N SER A 191 2.80 -19.98 -10.02
CA SER A 191 2.48 -19.16 -8.84
C SER A 191 2.73 -17.67 -9.07
N LEU A 192 2.90 -17.24 -10.31
CA LEU A 192 3.01 -15.82 -10.64
C LEU A 192 1.67 -15.13 -10.46
N ARG A 193 1.67 -13.99 -9.77
CA ARG A 193 0.50 -13.14 -9.56
C ARG A 193 0.89 -11.69 -9.82
N ALA A 194 0.05 -11.00 -10.58
CA ALA A 194 0.05 -9.55 -10.66
C ALA A 194 -0.60 -8.97 -9.40
N PHE A 195 0.02 -7.93 -8.87
CA PHE A 195 -0.41 -7.17 -7.73
C PHE A 195 -0.64 -5.72 -8.21
N PRO A 196 -1.88 -5.34 -8.55
CA PRO A 196 -2.20 -4.06 -9.19
C PRO A 196 -1.80 -2.85 -8.36
N SER A 197 -2.07 -2.90 -7.05
CA SER A 197 -1.59 -1.85 -6.16
C SER A 197 -0.08 -1.84 -6.20
N ARG A 198 0.60 -2.99 -6.14
CA ARG A 198 2.07 -3.04 -6.12
C ARG A 198 2.76 -2.61 -7.40
N GLN A 199 2.05 -2.54 -8.52
CA GLN A 199 2.66 -2.39 -9.85
C GLN A 199 3.78 -3.41 -10.06
N ALA A 200 3.51 -4.67 -9.68
CA ALA A 200 4.51 -5.72 -9.68
C ALA A 200 3.90 -7.10 -9.91
N VAL A 201 4.71 -8.00 -10.46
CA VAL A 201 4.43 -9.43 -10.51
C VAL A 201 5.30 -10.11 -9.46
N LEU A 202 4.74 -11.04 -8.69
CA LEU A 202 5.48 -11.81 -7.68
C LEU A 202 5.17 -13.31 -7.81
N CYS A 203 6.12 -14.14 -7.42
CA CYS A 203 5.87 -15.55 -7.16
C CYS A 203 5.31 -15.73 -5.74
N VAL A 204 4.09 -16.26 -5.62
CA VAL A 204 3.44 -16.47 -4.30
C VAL A 204 3.81 -17.79 -3.62
N ASN A 205 4.68 -18.60 -4.23
CA ASN A 205 5.17 -19.84 -3.60
C ASN A 205 6.08 -19.47 -2.41
N PRO A 206 5.74 -19.84 -1.16
CA PRO A 206 6.52 -19.46 0.02
C PRO A 206 7.93 -20.06 0.06
N ALA A 207 8.17 -21.15 -0.67
CA ALA A 207 9.47 -21.78 -0.81
C ALA A 207 10.33 -21.15 -1.92
N CYS A 208 9.78 -20.28 -2.76
CA CYS A 208 10.52 -19.68 -3.87
C CYS A 208 11.58 -18.70 -3.36
N ARG A 209 12.80 -18.86 -3.86
CA ARG A 209 13.95 -17.98 -3.62
C ARG A 209 14.64 -17.73 -4.96
N CYS A 210 15.05 -16.49 -5.17
CA CYS A 210 15.79 -16.02 -6.33
C CYS A 210 17.28 -16.38 -6.15
N GLY A 211 18.01 -16.49 -7.26
CA GLY A 211 19.45 -16.78 -7.22
C GLY A 211 20.34 -15.54 -6.96
N GLU A 212 19.75 -14.40 -6.64
CA GLU A 212 20.45 -13.14 -6.44
C GLU A 212 20.72 -12.90 -4.95
N ASP A 213 21.99 -12.92 -4.56
CA ASP A 213 22.41 -12.78 -3.15
C ASP A 213 22.07 -11.42 -2.55
N ALA A 214 21.96 -10.37 -3.37
CA ALA A 214 21.59 -9.02 -2.93
C ALA A 214 20.08 -8.81 -2.81
N CYS A 215 19.25 -9.79 -3.22
CA CYS A 215 17.81 -9.66 -3.17
C CYS A 215 17.29 -10.10 -1.79
N ASP A 216 16.48 -9.25 -1.13
CA ASP A 216 15.87 -9.55 0.18
C ASP A 216 15.10 -10.89 0.20
N CYS A 217 14.61 -11.30 -0.97
CA CYS A 217 13.97 -12.59 -1.17
C CYS A 217 14.85 -13.77 -0.75
N ALA A 218 16.18 -13.69 -0.93
CA ALA A 218 17.12 -14.75 -0.62
C ALA A 218 17.40 -14.86 0.89
N ALA A 219 17.41 -13.73 1.60
CA ALA A 219 17.81 -13.66 3.01
C ALA A 219 16.62 -13.75 3.99
N ASP A 220 15.43 -13.29 3.62
CA ASP A 220 14.30 -13.14 4.54
C ASP A 220 13.02 -13.84 4.04
N PRO A 221 12.47 -14.83 4.78
CA PRO A 221 11.21 -15.50 4.47
C PRO A 221 9.97 -14.61 4.41
N ALA A 222 10.01 -13.39 4.92
CA ALA A 222 8.94 -12.40 4.81
C ALA A 222 8.91 -11.73 3.41
N PHE A 223 10.04 -11.71 2.70
CA PHE A 223 10.16 -11.06 1.40
C PHE A 223 10.02 -12.04 0.25
N ARG A 224 9.47 -11.54 -0.86
CA ARG A 224 9.34 -12.28 -2.12
C ARG A 224 9.99 -11.46 -3.20
N HIS A 225 10.63 -12.15 -4.14
CA HIS A 225 11.14 -11.46 -5.31
C HIS A 225 9.98 -10.81 -6.05
N SER A 226 10.19 -9.56 -6.43
CA SER A 226 9.20 -8.69 -7.04
C SER A 226 9.79 -8.19 -8.34
N TRP A 227 9.11 -8.48 -9.45
CA TRP A 227 9.43 -7.91 -10.74
C TRP A 227 8.63 -6.63 -10.96
N GLU A 228 9.32 -5.51 -11.11
CA GLU A 228 8.73 -4.22 -11.46
C GLU A 228 8.45 -4.13 -12.96
N ALA A 229 7.71 -3.09 -13.38
CA ALA A 229 7.30 -2.90 -14.79
C ALA A 229 8.46 -3.00 -15.80
N ALA A 230 9.62 -2.46 -15.44
CA ALA A 230 10.82 -2.51 -16.28
C ALA A 230 11.33 -3.94 -16.51
N GLU A 231 11.01 -4.88 -15.62
CA GLU A 231 11.53 -6.25 -15.63
C GLU A 231 10.53 -7.24 -16.24
N TRP A 232 9.30 -6.82 -16.56
CA TRP A 232 8.25 -7.72 -17.07
C TRP A 232 8.56 -8.29 -18.45
N ALA A 233 9.28 -7.55 -19.29
CA ALA A 233 9.74 -8.07 -20.59
C ALA A 233 10.66 -9.28 -20.41
N ALA A 234 11.68 -9.13 -19.56
CA ALA A 234 12.62 -10.20 -19.22
C ALA A 234 11.92 -11.37 -18.49
N LEU A 235 10.98 -11.06 -17.58
CA LEU A 235 10.17 -12.08 -16.92
C LEU A 235 9.32 -12.85 -17.93
N ALA A 236 8.64 -12.18 -18.86
CA ALA A 236 7.79 -12.84 -19.85
C ALA A 236 8.57 -13.82 -20.71
N GLU A 237 9.78 -13.43 -21.14
CA GLU A 237 10.70 -14.29 -21.88
C GLU A 237 11.12 -15.52 -21.04
N ALA A 238 11.56 -15.30 -19.80
CA ALA A 238 12.02 -16.37 -18.92
C ALA A 238 10.89 -17.30 -18.41
N ALA A 239 9.67 -16.77 -18.26
CA ALA A 239 8.52 -17.47 -17.70
C ALA A 239 7.64 -18.16 -18.75
N GLY A 240 7.87 -17.89 -20.04
CA GLY A 240 6.96 -18.30 -21.12
C GLY A 240 5.59 -17.60 -21.02
N GLY A 241 5.58 -16.33 -20.62
CA GLY A 241 4.40 -15.49 -20.44
C GLY A 241 4.34 -14.32 -21.43
N SER A 242 3.54 -13.29 -21.10
CA SER A 242 3.39 -12.07 -21.91
C SER A 242 3.54 -10.83 -21.04
N ALA A 243 4.47 -9.93 -21.41
CA ALA A 243 4.66 -8.66 -20.71
C ALA A 243 3.43 -7.76 -20.83
N ARG A 244 2.76 -7.79 -22.00
CA ARG A 244 1.51 -7.06 -22.22
C ARG A 244 0.39 -7.56 -21.30
N GLU A 245 0.27 -8.88 -21.11
CA GLU A 245 -0.70 -9.43 -20.16
C GLU A 245 -0.40 -8.95 -18.73
N MET A 246 0.87 -8.93 -18.33
CA MET A 246 1.26 -8.45 -17.00
C MET A 246 0.88 -6.97 -16.80
N SER A 247 1.15 -6.11 -17.79
CA SER A 247 0.69 -4.72 -17.80
C SER A 247 -0.84 -4.63 -17.70
N ASP A 248 -1.57 -5.32 -18.58
CA ASP A 248 -3.04 -5.30 -18.59
C ASP A 248 -3.61 -5.73 -17.23
N ARG A 249 -3.05 -6.78 -16.60
CA ARG A 249 -3.51 -7.29 -15.29
C ARG A 249 -3.17 -6.38 -14.11
N VAL A 250 -2.06 -5.66 -14.21
CA VAL A 250 -1.65 -4.69 -13.19
C VAL A 250 -2.44 -3.38 -13.31
N GLU A 251 -2.85 -3.01 -14.52
CA GLU A 251 -3.70 -1.84 -14.80
C GLU A 251 -5.19 -2.09 -14.59
N GLU A 252 -5.63 -3.36 -14.63
CA GLU A 252 -7.01 -3.78 -14.37
C GLU A 252 -7.42 -3.39 -12.94
N ARG A 253 -7.99 -2.18 -12.80
CA ARG A 253 -8.61 -1.72 -11.55
C ARG A 253 -9.69 -2.72 -11.15
N PRO A 254 -9.78 -3.12 -9.87
CA PRO A 254 -10.92 -3.89 -9.41
C PRO A 254 -12.19 -3.11 -9.77
N ARG A 255 -13.09 -3.75 -10.51
CA ARG A 255 -14.42 -3.21 -10.76
C ARG A 255 -15.01 -2.88 -9.40
N GLN A 256 -15.36 -1.62 -9.19
CA GLN A 256 -16.20 -1.23 -8.06
C GLN A 256 -17.57 -1.86 -8.34
N ASP A 257 -17.77 -3.08 -7.88
CA ASP A 257 -19.10 -3.65 -7.83
C ASP A 257 -19.93 -2.73 -6.94
N GLY A 258 -20.85 -2.04 -7.61
CA GLY A 258 -21.65 -0.98 -7.04
C GLY A 258 -22.30 -1.46 -5.76
N HIS A 259 -22.10 -0.69 -4.70
CA HIS A 259 -22.93 -0.72 -3.51
C HIS A 259 -24.37 -0.50 -3.97
N GLY A 260 -25.10 -1.60 -4.14
CA GLY A 260 -26.45 -1.62 -4.68
C GLY A 260 -27.34 -0.76 -3.80
N ARG A 261 -27.72 0.40 -4.33
CA ARG A 261 -28.85 1.17 -3.81
C ARG A 261 -30.10 0.35 -4.05
N GLY A 262 -30.55 -0.37 -3.03
CA GLY A 262 -31.91 -0.87 -2.96
C GLY A 262 -32.85 0.30 -2.67
N ARG A 263 -33.39 0.92 -3.72
CA ARG A 263 -34.57 1.79 -3.64
C ARG A 263 -35.60 1.22 -4.61
N GLU A 264 -36.74 0.80 -4.06
CA GLU A 264 -38.09 0.60 -4.65
C GLU A 264 -38.81 -0.39 -3.71
N GLY A 265 -40.03 -0.21 -3.20
CA GLY A 265 -41.08 0.77 -3.46
C GLY A 265 -42.43 0.07 -3.20
N GLY A 266 -43.33 0.71 -2.44
CA GLY A 266 -44.79 0.58 -2.55
C GLY A 266 -45.48 -0.70 -2.06
N GLY A 267 -46.48 -0.55 -1.18
CA GLY A 267 -47.36 -1.65 -0.79
C GLY A 267 -48.44 -1.26 0.23
N GLU A 268 -49.28 -0.30 -0.17
CA GLU A 268 -50.57 0.02 0.47
C GLU A 268 -51.50 -1.21 0.45
N VAL A 269 -52.03 -1.62 1.60
CA VAL A 269 -53.26 -2.44 1.70
C VAL A 269 -54.06 -2.03 2.92
N ARG A 270 -55.20 -1.38 2.64
CA ARG A 270 -56.47 -1.25 3.38
C ARG A 270 -56.48 -1.24 4.90
#